data_AF-A0A2B7WQT5-F1
#
_entry.id   AF-A0A2B7WQT5-F1
#
_cell.length_a   1.000
_cell.length_b   1.000
_cell.length_c   1.000
_cell.angle_alpha   90.00
_cell.angle_beta   90.00
_cell.angle_gamma   90.00
#
_symmetry.space_group_name_H-M   'P 1'
#
loop_
_entity.id
_entity.type
_entity.pdbx_description
1 polymer ?
#
loop_
_entity_poly.entity_id
_entity_poly.type
_entity_poly.pdbx_seq_one_letter_code
_entity_poly.pdbx_strand_id
1 'polypeptide(L)'
;MAIILSVLLQELQKPEGHRLEWLLYFDADTVLMNPNMPLETFLPPPHLSHVHLLLSKDWNGMNSGVFMIRVHPWSVQLITATTAYPIYNPDVELKWFDQSAMGNVIKENDYFRRSTVYCPLRWFNAYMRAQNGRDMNPDSPSYLQVHPGDLLVHFPGTPKDNLAKTLGPYMAIAEAHEPEWEQPLENTGYIEETKTFWQGIHPPE
;
A
#
# COMPACT_ATOMS: atom_id res chain seq x y z
N MET A 1 -6.97 10.88 -5.82
CA MET A 1 -8.10 10.22 -5.12
C MET A 1 -9.41 9.95 -5.91
N ALA A 2 -9.85 10.80 -6.86
CA ALA A 2 -11.20 10.70 -7.46
C ALA A 2 -11.55 9.36 -8.15
N ILE A 3 -10.57 8.70 -8.78
CA ILE A 3 -10.78 7.40 -9.44
C ILE A 3 -11.16 6.32 -8.41
N ILE A 4 -10.48 6.27 -7.26
CA ILE A 4 -10.76 5.31 -6.19
C ILE A 4 -12.20 5.48 -5.68
N LEU A 5 -12.62 6.73 -5.46
CA LEU A 5 -14.00 7.03 -5.05
C LEU A 5 -15.02 6.52 -6.07
N SER A 6 -14.77 6.73 -7.36
CA SER A 6 -15.64 6.24 -8.44
C SER A 6 -15.74 4.72 -8.41
N VAL A 7 -14.61 4.01 -8.28
CA VAL A 7 -14.59 2.53 -8.23
C VAL A 7 -15.32 2.02 -6.99
N LEU A 8 -15.07 2.61 -5.82
CA LEU A 8 -15.78 2.26 -4.58
C LEU A 8 -17.29 2.39 -4.73
N LEU A 9 -17.77 3.49 -5.31
CA LEU A 9 -19.20 3.72 -5.53
C LEU A 9 -19.79 2.71 -6.54
N GLN A 10 -19.07 2.38 -7.61
CA GLN A 10 -19.49 1.37 -8.58
C GLN A 10 -19.58 -0.03 -7.96
N GLU A 11 -18.60 -0.43 -7.16
CA GLU A 11 -18.61 -1.73 -6.47
C GLU A 11 -19.71 -1.79 -5.40
N LEU A 12 -19.98 -0.68 -4.68
CA LEU A 12 -21.05 -0.62 -3.68
C LEU A 12 -22.46 -0.69 -4.29
N GLN A 13 -22.63 -0.40 -5.58
CA GLN A 13 -23.91 -0.59 -6.28
C GLN A 13 -24.21 -2.05 -6.63
N LYS A 14 -23.19 -2.91 -6.63
CA LYS A 14 -23.36 -4.34 -6.91
C LYS A 14 -23.84 -5.07 -5.64
N PRO A 15 -24.58 -6.20 -5.77
CA PRO A 15 -24.88 -7.08 -4.65
C PRO A 15 -23.60 -7.56 -3.95
N GLU A 16 -23.66 -7.80 -2.65
CA GLU A 16 -22.47 -8.13 -1.83
C GLU A 16 -21.67 -9.33 -2.35
N GLY A 17 -22.33 -10.39 -2.83
CA GLY A 17 -21.64 -11.56 -3.42
C GLY A 17 -21.06 -11.35 -4.83
N HIS A 18 -21.22 -10.16 -5.43
CA HIS A 18 -20.77 -9.84 -6.79
C HIS A 18 -19.84 -8.63 -6.86
N ARG A 19 -19.59 -7.96 -5.73
CA ARG A 19 -18.67 -6.83 -5.64
C ARG A 19 -17.28 -7.30 -5.21
N LEU A 20 -16.27 -6.52 -5.56
CA LEU A 20 -14.94 -6.68 -4.98
C LEU A 20 -14.99 -6.43 -3.47
N GLU A 21 -14.17 -7.13 -2.70
CA GLU A 21 -14.07 -6.91 -1.25
C GLU A 21 -13.01 -5.85 -0.91
N TRP A 22 -11.90 -5.86 -1.62
CA TRP A 22 -10.75 -4.96 -1.41
C TRP A 22 -10.24 -4.44 -2.74
N LEU A 23 -9.74 -3.20 -2.72
CA LEU A 23 -9.03 -2.58 -3.83
C LEU A 23 -7.57 -2.37 -3.42
N LEU A 24 -6.63 -2.77 -4.27
CA LEU A 24 -5.23 -2.37 -4.17
C LEU A 24 -5.04 -1.12 -5.04
N TYR A 25 -4.58 -0.03 -4.43
CA TYR A 25 -4.10 1.15 -5.13
C TYR A 25 -2.57 1.14 -5.11
N PHE A 26 -1.94 1.48 -6.24
CA PHE A 26 -0.51 1.69 -6.35
C PHE A 26 -0.20 2.85 -7.29
N ASP A 27 0.85 3.60 -7.01
CA ASP A 27 1.36 4.66 -7.87
C ASP A 27 2.04 4.09 -9.13
N ALA A 28 2.08 4.91 -10.18
CA ALA A 28 2.60 4.50 -11.50
C ALA A 28 4.11 4.29 -11.52
N ASP A 29 4.84 4.72 -10.49
CA ASP A 29 6.25 4.48 -10.25
C ASP A 29 6.47 3.25 -9.36
N THR A 30 5.76 2.16 -9.68
CA THR A 30 5.94 0.84 -9.04
C THR A 30 6.23 -0.23 -10.10
N VAL A 31 6.90 -1.31 -9.67
CA VAL A 31 7.16 -2.50 -10.50
C VAL A 31 6.77 -3.74 -9.70
N LEU A 32 5.91 -4.58 -10.29
CA LEU A 32 5.56 -5.89 -9.74
C LEU A 32 6.78 -6.82 -9.87
N MET A 33 7.29 -7.31 -8.75
CA MET A 33 8.52 -8.12 -8.69
C MET A 33 8.22 -9.61 -8.56
N ASN A 34 7.14 -9.97 -7.88
CA ASN A 34 6.72 -11.35 -7.70
C ASN A 34 5.22 -11.52 -8.02
N PRO A 35 4.86 -11.97 -9.23
CA PRO A 35 3.47 -12.20 -9.61
C PRO A 35 2.86 -13.44 -8.94
N ASN A 36 3.66 -14.28 -8.28
CA ASN A 36 3.18 -15.46 -7.55
C ASN A 36 2.61 -15.11 -6.16
N MET A 37 2.64 -13.84 -5.76
CA MET A 37 2.13 -13.38 -4.47
C MET A 37 0.62 -13.14 -4.51
N PRO A 38 -0.18 -13.93 -3.77
CA PRO A 38 -1.61 -13.66 -3.62
C PRO A 38 -1.82 -12.43 -2.74
N LEU A 39 -2.62 -11.46 -3.20
CA LEU A 39 -2.85 -10.21 -2.45
C LEU A 39 -3.54 -10.45 -1.11
N GLU A 40 -4.37 -11.48 -1.02
CA GLU A 40 -5.05 -11.92 0.19
C GLU A 40 -4.11 -12.31 1.33
N THR A 41 -2.84 -12.62 1.01
CA THR A 41 -1.77 -12.86 2.01
C THR A 41 -1.69 -11.73 3.02
N PHE A 42 -1.89 -10.50 2.56
CA PHE A 42 -1.72 -9.30 3.37
C PHE A 42 -3.04 -8.81 3.98
N LEU A 43 -4.17 -9.45 3.69
CA LEU A 43 -5.48 -8.99 4.18
C LEU A 43 -5.76 -9.44 5.61
N PRO A 44 -6.55 -8.67 6.38
CA PRO A 44 -6.92 -9.07 7.72
C PRO A 44 -7.84 -10.30 7.71
N PRO A 45 -7.75 -11.17 8.74
CA PRO A 45 -8.67 -12.29 8.88
C PRO A 45 -10.13 -11.81 9.07
N PRO A 46 -11.14 -12.65 8.74
CA PRO A 46 -12.55 -12.23 8.71
C PRO A 46 -13.11 -11.63 10.01
N HIS A 47 -12.57 -12.03 11.18
CA HIS A 47 -13.00 -11.52 12.48
C HIS A 47 -12.58 -10.07 12.74
N LEU A 48 -11.57 -9.55 12.03
CA LEU A 48 -11.15 -8.14 12.07
C LEU A 48 -11.93 -7.31 11.03
N SER A 49 -13.26 -7.45 11.03
CA SER A 49 -14.15 -6.82 10.04
C SER A 49 -14.17 -5.28 10.11
N HIS A 50 -13.72 -4.70 11.22
CA HIS A 50 -13.58 -3.25 11.42
C HIS A 50 -12.41 -2.64 10.65
N VAL A 51 -11.47 -3.45 10.14
CA VAL A 51 -10.31 -2.98 9.37
C VAL A 51 -10.76 -2.70 7.93
N HIS A 52 -10.55 -1.47 7.49
CA HIS A 52 -10.99 -0.98 6.19
C HIS A 52 -9.87 -0.36 5.35
N LEU A 53 -8.73 -0.05 5.96
CA LEU A 53 -7.58 0.53 5.27
C LEU A 53 -6.28 -0.08 5.79
N LEU A 54 -5.46 -0.57 4.87
CA LEU A 54 -4.10 -1.03 5.11
C LEU A 54 -3.12 -0.04 4.48
N LEU A 55 -2.33 0.62 5.31
CA LEU A 55 -1.30 1.56 4.90
C LEU A 55 0.08 1.05 5.31
N SER A 56 1.12 1.67 4.78
CA SER A 56 2.49 1.46 5.25
C SER A 56 3.04 2.70 5.91
N LYS A 57 4.10 2.53 6.71
CA LYS A 57 4.90 3.64 7.25
C LYS A 57 6.36 3.49 6.85
N ASP A 58 6.97 4.63 6.56
CA ASP A 58 8.39 4.80 6.33
C ASP A 58 8.99 5.78 7.36
N TRP A 59 10.24 6.21 7.16
CA TRP A 59 10.92 7.17 8.04
C TRP A 59 10.33 8.59 7.97
N ASN A 60 9.52 8.91 6.97
CA ASN A 60 8.76 10.15 6.83
C ASN A 60 7.32 10.06 7.36
N GLY A 61 6.89 8.90 7.85
CA GLY A 61 5.55 8.67 8.39
C GLY A 61 4.69 7.80 7.48
N MET A 62 3.40 8.15 7.32
CA MET A 62 2.48 7.39 6.48
C MET A 62 2.88 7.49 5.01
N ASN A 63 2.87 6.35 4.31
CA ASN A 63 3.05 6.29 2.86
C ASN A 63 1.75 5.77 2.21
N SER A 64 1.20 6.54 1.27
CA SER A 64 0.00 6.18 0.52
C SER A 64 0.27 5.88 -0.95
N GLY A 65 1.53 5.63 -1.34
CA GLY A 65 1.87 5.27 -2.71
C GLY A 65 1.42 3.86 -3.07
N VAL A 66 1.33 2.94 -2.10
CA VAL A 66 0.62 1.68 -2.24
C VAL A 66 -0.17 1.37 -0.97
N PHE A 67 -1.46 1.04 -1.13
CA PHE A 67 -2.34 0.71 -0.02
C PHE A 67 -3.52 -0.16 -0.45
N MET A 68 -4.12 -0.85 0.52
CA MET A 68 -5.35 -1.64 0.28
C MET A 68 -6.52 -1.01 1.03
N ILE A 69 -7.65 -0.86 0.36
CA ILE A 69 -8.86 -0.26 0.92
C ILE A 69 -10.08 -1.16 0.66
N ARG A 70 -10.87 -1.42 1.71
CA ARG A 70 -12.04 -2.28 1.63
C ARG A 70 -13.15 -1.57 0.84
N VAL A 71 -13.91 -2.29 0.03
CA VAL A 71 -15.16 -1.79 -0.56
C VAL A 71 -16.21 -1.70 0.55
N HIS A 72 -16.32 -0.50 1.13
CA HIS A 72 -17.19 -0.24 2.27
C HIS A 72 -17.63 1.23 2.30
N PRO A 73 -18.82 1.58 2.82
CA PRO A 73 -19.22 2.98 2.98
C PRO A 73 -18.23 3.82 3.79
N TRP A 74 -17.54 3.23 4.77
CA TRP A 74 -16.45 3.88 5.51
C TRP A 74 -15.36 4.42 4.57
N SER A 75 -14.99 3.64 3.54
CA SER A 75 -13.94 4.01 2.58
C SER A 75 -14.37 5.19 1.72
N VAL A 76 -15.64 5.21 1.30
CA VAL A 76 -16.23 6.36 0.60
C VAL A 76 -16.14 7.63 1.46
N GLN A 77 -16.45 7.53 2.75
CA GLN A 77 -16.37 8.65 3.68
C GLN A 77 -14.94 9.14 3.85
N LEU A 78 -13.97 8.23 4.01
CA LEU A 78 -12.55 8.59 4.14
C LEU A 78 -12.04 9.33 2.89
N ILE A 79 -12.29 8.78 1.69
CA ILE A 79 -11.79 9.36 0.44
C ILE A 79 -12.48 10.71 0.16
N THR A 80 -13.76 10.84 0.51
CA THR A 80 -14.48 12.11 0.43
C THR A 80 -13.89 13.15 1.38
N ALA A 81 -13.67 12.78 2.65
CA ALA A 81 -13.06 13.65 3.65
C ALA A 81 -11.64 14.07 3.26
N THR A 82 -10.83 13.14 2.76
CA THR A 82 -9.48 13.41 2.24
C THR A 82 -9.51 14.43 1.11
N THR A 83 -10.42 14.25 0.14
CA THR A 83 -10.56 15.16 -1.02
C THR A 83 -11.04 16.54 -0.60
N ALA A 84 -11.92 16.62 0.40
CA ALA A 84 -12.45 17.88 0.91
C ALA A 84 -11.51 18.59 1.90
N TYR A 85 -10.54 17.89 2.50
CA TYR A 85 -9.64 18.41 3.52
C TYR A 85 -9.02 19.77 3.18
N PRO A 86 -8.39 19.99 1.99
CA PRO A 86 -7.78 21.28 1.65
C PRO A 86 -8.80 22.44 1.53
N ILE A 87 -10.08 22.14 1.30
CA ILE A 87 -11.15 23.16 1.23
C ILE A 87 -11.50 23.65 2.64
N TYR A 88 -11.55 22.73 3.60
CA TYR A 88 -11.89 23.05 4.99
C TYR A 88 -10.68 23.48 5.83
N ASN A 89 -9.46 23.22 5.35
CA ASN A 89 -8.20 23.55 6.02
C ASN A 89 -7.26 24.30 5.07
N PRO A 90 -7.65 25.48 4.55
CA PRO A 90 -6.89 26.18 3.53
C PRO A 90 -5.51 26.67 4.02
N ASP A 91 -5.35 26.84 5.33
CA ASP A 91 -4.12 27.34 5.96
C ASP A 91 -3.12 26.21 6.31
N VAL A 92 -3.50 24.94 6.11
CA VAL A 92 -2.63 23.79 6.41
C VAL A 92 -1.75 23.48 5.22
N GLU A 93 -0.43 23.49 5.43
CA GLU A 93 0.54 23.10 4.40
C GLU A 93 0.50 21.58 4.16
N LEU A 94 0.22 21.18 2.92
CA LEU A 94 0.18 19.79 2.50
C LEU A 94 1.39 19.45 1.63
N LYS A 95 2.47 18.99 2.27
CA LYS A 95 3.73 18.62 1.59
C LYS A 95 3.51 17.61 0.45
N TRP A 96 2.63 16.63 0.67
CA TRP A 96 2.20 15.67 -0.34
C TRP A 96 0.68 15.67 -0.38
N PHE A 97 0.08 16.41 -1.31
CA PHE A 97 -1.33 16.81 -1.26
C PHE A 97 -2.31 15.74 -0.74
N ASP A 98 -2.46 14.64 -1.48
CA ASP A 98 -3.39 13.55 -1.13
C ASP A 98 -2.94 12.77 0.14
N GLN A 99 -1.64 12.50 0.28
CA GLN A 99 -1.08 11.74 1.41
C GLN A 99 -1.19 12.52 2.73
N SER A 100 -0.77 13.79 2.73
CA SER A 100 -0.85 14.68 3.89
C SER A 100 -2.30 14.89 4.32
N ALA A 101 -3.21 15.11 3.37
CA ALA A 101 -4.63 15.26 3.67
C ALA A 101 -5.21 14.00 4.32
N MET A 102 -4.98 12.82 3.72
CA MET A 102 -5.47 11.55 4.27
C MET A 102 -4.86 11.27 5.65
N GLY A 103 -3.57 11.53 5.82
CA GLY A 103 -2.86 11.35 7.08
C GLY A 103 -3.45 12.22 8.18
N ASN A 104 -3.77 13.48 7.88
CA ASN A 104 -4.40 14.39 8.82
C ASN A 104 -5.82 13.94 9.17
N VAL A 105 -6.65 13.57 8.18
CA VAL A 105 -8.01 13.04 8.41
C VAL A 105 -7.98 11.82 9.34
N ILE A 106 -7.06 10.88 9.10
CA ILE A 106 -6.91 9.68 9.94
C ILE A 106 -6.42 10.04 11.34
N LYS A 107 -5.47 10.98 11.46
CA LYS A 107 -4.87 11.37 12.74
C LYS A 107 -5.85 12.15 13.63
N GLU A 108 -6.66 13.02 13.03
CA GLU A 108 -7.53 13.96 13.75
C GLU A 108 -8.92 13.37 14.06
N ASN A 109 -9.26 12.22 13.47
CA ASN A 109 -10.59 11.63 13.61
C ASN A 109 -10.53 10.15 14.00
N ASP A 110 -10.95 9.85 15.24
CA ASP A 110 -10.97 8.51 15.80
C ASP A 110 -11.80 7.50 15.00
N TYR A 111 -12.86 7.94 14.31
CA TYR A 111 -13.67 7.09 13.44
C TYR A 111 -12.85 6.49 12.29
N PHE A 112 -11.94 7.29 11.70
CA PHE A 112 -11.05 6.80 10.65
C PHE A 112 -9.82 6.08 11.22
N ARG A 113 -9.27 6.59 12.33
CA ARG A 113 -8.10 6.01 12.97
C ARG A 113 -8.30 4.55 13.39
N ARG A 114 -9.47 4.23 13.97
CA ARG A 114 -9.79 2.90 14.52
C ARG A 114 -9.94 1.80 13.47
N SER A 115 -10.15 2.16 12.21
CA SER A 115 -10.33 1.23 11.09
C SER A 115 -9.14 1.18 10.14
N THR A 116 -8.04 1.86 10.50
CA THR A 116 -6.79 1.92 9.73
C THR A 116 -5.70 1.11 10.43
N VAL A 117 -5.04 0.23 9.68
CA VAL A 117 -3.90 -0.55 10.16
C VAL A 117 -2.66 -0.21 9.35
N TYR A 118 -1.53 -0.03 10.05
CA TYR A 118 -0.23 0.19 9.42
C TYR A 118 0.55 -1.12 9.38
N CYS A 119 0.74 -1.66 8.19
CA CYS A 119 1.47 -2.88 7.90
C CYS A 119 2.97 -2.60 7.69
N PRO A 120 3.83 -3.63 7.82
CA PRO A 120 5.22 -3.54 7.38
C PRO A 120 5.30 -3.07 5.92
N LEU A 121 6.17 -2.08 5.66
CA LEU A 121 6.27 -1.44 4.34
C LEU A 121 6.60 -2.43 3.23
N ARG A 122 7.42 -3.44 3.50
CA ARG A 122 7.83 -4.45 2.51
C ARG A 122 6.70 -5.32 1.96
N TRP A 123 5.57 -5.46 2.68
CA TRP A 123 4.47 -6.31 2.24
C TRP A 123 3.96 -5.93 0.85
N PHE A 124 3.82 -4.63 0.60
CA PHE A 124 3.25 -4.13 -0.65
C PHE A 124 3.76 -2.74 -1.04
N ASN A 125 4.77 -2.20 -0.38
CA ASN A 125 5.27 -0.85 -0.67
C ASN A 125 6.79 -0.74 -0.49
N ALA A 126 7.51 -1.83 -0.75
CA ALA A 126 8.96 -1.90 -0.55
C ALA A 126 9.70 -0.85 -1.37
N TYR A 127 10.77 -0.29 -0.80
CA TYR A 127 11.61 0.67 -1.51
C TYR A 127 12.64 0.01 -2.41
N MET A 128 13.13 0.79 -3.36
CA MET A 128 14.19 0.35 -4.25
C MET A 128 15.47 -0.04 -3.51
N ARG A 129 16.11 -1.07 -4.05
CA ARG A 129 17.52 -1.44 -3.84
C ARG A 129 18.45 -0.44 -4.55
N ALA A 130 19.72 -0.80 -4.75
CA ALA A 130 20.64 -0.01 -5.55
C ALA A 130 20.14 0.15 -7.00
N GLN A 131 20.78 1.03 -7.77
CA GLN A 131 20.35 1.34 -9.14
C GLN A 131 20.31 0.11 -10.08
N ASN A 132 21.08 -0.93 -9.80
CA ASN A 132 21.07 -2.16 -10.59
C ASN A 132 19.92 -3.14 -10.24
N GLY A 133 19.09 -2.80 -9.27
CA GLY A 133 17.99 -3.63 -8.78
C GLY A 133 18.38 -4.86 -7.95
N ARG A 134 19.67 -5.13 -7.77
CA ARG A 134 20.18 -6.36 -7.15
C ARG A 134 21.00 -6.13 -5.89
N ASP A 135 21.80 -5.08 -5.83
CA ASP A 135 22.59 -4.82 -4.62
C ASP A 135 21.77 -4.04 -3.61
N MET A 136 21.99 -4.29 -2.31
CA MET A 136 21.38 -3.46 -1.28
C MET A 136 21.84 -2.01 -1.43
N ASN A 137 20.89 -1.07 -1.37
CA ASN A 137 21.20 0.34 -1.32
C ASN A 137 21.81 0.66 0.05
N PRO A 138 23.06 1.16 0.15
CA PRO A 138 23.65 1.53 1.43
C PRO A 138 23.00 2.76 2.07
N ASP A 139 22.28 3.57 1.29
CA ASP A 139 21.70 4.83 1.74
C ASP A 139 20.30 4.67 2.37
N SER A 140 19.74 3.45 2.38
CA SER A 140 18.43 3.18 2.98
C SER A 140 18.43 1.90 3.84
N PRO A 141 17.60 1.80 4.88
CA PRO A 141 17.55 0.60 5.71
C PRO A 141 17.13 -0.65 4.93
N SER A 142 17.86 -1.74 5.10
CA SER A 142 17.64 -3.00 4.35
C SER A 142 16.24 -3.58 4.53
N TYR A 143 15.65 -3.42 5.72
CA TYR A 143 14.31 -3.93 6.04
C TYR A 143 13.16 -3.13 5.38
N LEU A 144 13.47 -2.02 4.71
CA LEU A 144 12.50 -1.25 3.91
C LEU A 144 12.67 -1.47 2.42
N GLN A 145 13.80 -2.03 1.98
CA GLN A 145 14.06 -2.30 0.58
C GLN A 145 13.38 -3.59 0.12
N VAL A 146 13.11 -3.72 -1.17
CA VAL A 146 12.58 -4.94 -1.78
C VAL A 146 13.58 -6.09 -1.68
N HIS A 147 13.10 -7.29 -1.39
CA HIS A 147 13.87 -8.54 -1.41
C HIS A 147 13.24 -9.53 -2.38
N PRO A 148 14.00 -10.56 -2.82
CA PRO A 148 13.41 -11.65 -3.59
C PRO A 148 12.23 -12.29 -2.84
N GLY A 149 11.13 -12.53 -3.55
CA GLY A 149 9.86 -12.98 -2.98
C GLY A 149 8.86 -11.85 -2.63
N ASP A 150 9.30 -10.59 -2.49
CA ASP A 150 8.40 -9.46 -2.20
C ASP A 150 7.50 -9.14 -3.40
N LEU A 151 6.27 -8.69 -3.13
CA LEU A 151 5.25 -8.42 -4.16
C LEU A 151 5.73 -7.41 -5.20
N LEU A 152 6.16 -6.23 -4.75
CA LEU A 152 6.48 -5.11 -5.62
C LEU A 152 7.53 -4.19 -5.01
N VAL A 153 8.06 -3.31 -5.84
CA VAL A 153 8.93 -2.19 -5.46
C VAL A 153 8.31 -0.87 -5.87
N HIS A 154 8.47 0.15 -5.04
CA HIS A 154 8.00 1.52 -5.23
C HIS A 154 9.17 2.50 -5.25
N PHE A 155 9.11 3.47 -6.17
CA PHE A 155 10.17 4.44 -6.46
C PHE A 155 9.77 5.89 -6.12
N PRO A 156 9.32 6.17 -4.87
CA PRO A 156 8.72 7.45 -4.53
C PRO A 156 9.69 8.62 -4.77
N GLY A 157 9.16 9.68 -5.39
CA GLY A 157 9.93 10.91 -5.63
C GLY A 157 10.87 10.82 -6.83
N THR A 158 10.81 9.75 -7.63
CA THR A 158 11.54 9.67 -8.89
C THR A 158 10.98 10.71 -9.88
N PRO A 159 11.80 11.67 -10.37
CA PRO A 159 11.33 12.63 -11.35
C PRO A 159 10.90 11.94 -12.64
N LYS A 160 9.84 12.45 -13.28
CA LYS A 160 9.29 11.90 -14.53
C LYS A 160 10.35 11.64 -15.60
N ASP A 161 11.30 12.56 -15.77
CA ASP A 161 12.36 12.47 -16.78
C ASP A 161 13.40 11.38 -16.46
N ASN A 162 13.46 10.92 -15.21
CA ASN A 162 14.35 9.86 -14.74
C ASN A 162 13.62 8.53 -14.50
N LEU A 163 12.29 8.48 -14.71
CA LEU A 163 11.49 7.31 -14.36
C LEU A 163 11.95 6.06 -15.11
N ALA A 164 12.09 6.14 -16.43
CA ALA A 164 12.55 5.01 -17.25
C ALA A 164 13.95 4.52 -16.85
N LYS A 165 14.85 5.45 -16.51
CA LYS A 165 16.21 5.12 -16.04
C LYS A 165 16.19 4.39 -14.70
N THR A 166 15.30 4.80 -13.80
CA THR A 166 15.22 4.28 -12.43
C THR A 166 14.53 2.92 -12.38
N LEU A 167 13.41 2.78 -13.11
CA LEU A 167 12.63 1.54 -13.16
C LEU A 167 13.26 0.49 -14.07
N GLY A 168 13.98 0.88 -15.13
CA GLY A 168 14.48 -0.03 -16.17
C GLY A 168 15.22 -1.27 -15.64
N PRO A 169 16.17 -1.13 -14.70
CA PRO A 169 16.86 -2.30 -14.12
C PRO A 169 15.94 -3.27 -13.36
N TYR A 170 14.89 -2.77 -12.71
CA TYR A 170 13.91 -3.58 -12.00
C TYR A 170 12.89 -4.21 -12.94
N MET A 171 12.46 -3.47 -13.97
CA MET A 171 11.64 -4.02 -15.05
C MET A 171 12.36 -5.16 -15.75
N ALA A 172 13.67 -5.02 -16.02
CA ALA A 172 14.46 -6.09 -16.62
C ALA A 172 14.55 -7.34 -15.73
N ILE A 173 14.55 -7.19 -14.39
CA ILE A 173 14.47 -8.32 -13.45
C ILE A 173 13.08 -8.96 -13.53
N ALA A 174 12.02 -8.17 -13.46
CA ALA A 174 10.65 -8.65 -13.50
C ALA A 174 10.32 -9.36 -14.83
N GLU A 175 10.72 -8.79 -15.96
CA GLU A 175 10.53 -9.37 -17.30
C GLU A 175 11.35 -10.63 -17.55
N ALA A 176 12.44 -10.82 -16.79
CA ALA A 176 13.25 -12.04 -16.87
C ALA A 176 12.61 -13.24 -16.16
N HIS A 177 11.58 -13.03 -15.34
CA HIS A 177 10.88 -14.07 -14.57
C HIS A 177 11.88 -14.99 -13.80
N GLU A 178 12.88 -14.38 -13.17
CA GLU A 178 13.92 -15.11 -12.44
C GLU A 178 13.30 -15.83 -11.22
N PRO A 179 13.47 -17.17 -11.08
CA PRO A 179 12.88 -17.93 -9.97
C PRO A 179 13.31 -17.47 -8.57
N GLU A 180 14.46 -16.81 -8.47
CA GLU A 180 14.92 -16.20 -7.22
C GLU A 180 13.95 -15.12 -6.73
N TRP A 181 13.41 -14.31 -7.65
CA TRP A 181 12.51 -13.20 -7.35
C TRP A 181 11.05 -13.62 -7.30
N GLU A 182 10.62 -14.50 -8.21
CA GLU A 182 9.24 -14.97 -8.31
C GLU A 182 8.95 -16.18 -7.41
N GLN A 183 9.27 -16.06 -6.13
CA GLN A 183 9.11 -17.18 -5.20
C GLN A 183 7.62 -17.48 -4.95
N PRO A 184 7.23 -18.76 -4.84
CA PRO A 184 5.89 -19.09 -4.38
C PRO A 184 5.73 -18.66 -2.91
N LEU A 185 4.49 -18.36 -2.51
CA LEU A 185 4.16 -17.80 -1.18
C LEU A 185 4.80 -18.60 -0.03
N GLU A 186 4.84 -19.93 -0.15
CA GLU A 186 5.37 -20.85 0.87
C GLU A 186 6.85 -20.62 1.18
N ASN A 187 7.61 -20.04 0.24
CA ASN A 187 9.05 -19.78 0.37
C ASN A 187 9.37 -18.37 0.87
N THR A 188 8.39 -17.47 0.94
CA THR A 188 8.61 -16.05 1.27
C THR A 188 8.65 -15.75 2.77
N GLY A 189 8.10 -16.65 3.60
CA GLY A 189 7.91 -16.41 5.04
C GLY A 189 6.67 -15.57 5.38
N TYR A 190 5.97 -14.99 4.40
CA TYR A 190 4.82 -14.11 4.65
C TYR A 190 3.65 -14.81 5.35
N ILE A 191 3.49 -16.12 5.20
CA ILE A 191 2.41 -16.89 5.87
C ILE A 191 2.50 -16.71 7.39
N GLU A 192 3.66 -16.99 8.00
CA GLU A 192 3.81 -16.88 9.44
C GLU A 192 3.95 -15.43 9.91
N GLU A 193 4.57 -14.56 9.11
CA GLU A 193 4.69 -13.14 9.42
C GLU A 193 3.32 -12.45 9.51
N THR A 194 2.49 -12.61 8.49
CA THR A 194 1.15 -11.99 8.43
C THR A 194 0.23 -12.56 9.51
N LYS A 195 0.25 -13.88 9.72
CA LYS A 195 -0.49 -14.53 10.80
C LYS A 195 -0.11 -13.99 12.17
N THR A 196 1.18 -13.88 12.45
CA THR A 196 1.68 -13.34 13.74
C THR A 196 1.29 -11.87 13.89
N PHE A 197 1.43 -11.08 12.83
CA PHE A 197 1.03 -9.67 12.82
C PHE A 197 -0.46 -9.50 13.15
N TRP A 198 -1.34 -10.24 12.46
CA TRP A 198 -2.79 -10.13 12.65
C TRP A 198 -3.27 -10.62 14.03
N GLN A 199 -2.59 -11.59 14.64
CA GLN A 199 -2.87 -12.03 16.01
C GLN A 199 -2.65 -10.92 17.05
N GLY A 200 -1.75 -9.97 16.77
CA GLY A 200 -1.48 -8.81 17.63
C GLY A 200 -2.46 -7.65 17.45
N ILE A 201 -3.38 -7.72 16.48
CA ILE A 201 -4.38 -6.68 16.23
C ILE A 201 -5.69 -7.06 16.90
N HIS A 202 -6.21 -6.16 17.74
CA HIS A 202 -7.49 -6.33 18.43
C HIS A 202 -8.47 -5.24 18.00
N PRO A 203 -9.78 -5.54 17.97
CA PRO A 203 -10.80 -4.51 17.77
C PRO A 203 -10.65 -3.37 18.78
N PRO A 204 -10.88 -2.11 18.37
CA PRO A 204 -10.87 -1.00 19.29
C PRO A 204 -11.98 -1.15 20.34
N GLU A 205 -11.65 -0.85 21.60
CA GLU A 205 -12.61 -0.79 22.73
C GLU A 205 -13.72 0.24 22.53
#